data_AF-A0A2T1E4F5-F1
#
_entry.id   AF-A0A2T1E4F5-F1
#
_cell.length_a   1.000
_cell.length_b   1.000
_cell.length_c   1.000
_cell.angle_alpha   90.00
_cell.angle_beta   90.00
_cell.angle_gamma   90.00
#
_symmetry.space_group_name_H-M   'P 1'
#
loop_
_entity.id
_entity.type
_entity.pdbx_description
1 polymer ?
#
loop_
_entity_poly.entity_id
_entity_poly.type
_entity_poly.pdbx_seq_one_letter_code
_entity_poly.pdbx_strand_id
1 'polypeptide(L)'
;MSETHELETIEIQLLLEGIFRYYGFDFRNYALASIKRRIWNTIRSERLTTVSGLQEKILHNPACLERFLVDVSVNVTTMFRDPKFYISFRKKVVPMLRTYPFIRIWHAGCSTGEEVYSMAILLQEEGLYDGCRIYATDMNELVLKTAKAGIFPLKQMQEYTQLYHQAGGKKAFSEYYTAAYENAIFGSSLKDNMVFAHHNLATDTSFNEFNVIVCRNVLIYFNSQLQERVHKLFYESLGMFGVLGLGHQESLTFTPYEKNYEAVERSDKIYRKIK
;
A
#
# COMPACT_ATOMS: atom_id res chain seq x y z
N MET A 1 19.72 17.02 24.04
CA MET A 1 18.31 16.55 23.98
C MET A 1 17.76 16.63 25.39
N SER A 2 16.56 17.17 25.61
CA SER A 2 16.01 17.30 26.98
C SER A 2 15.64 15.91 27.54
N GLU A 3 15.76 15.71 28.86
CA GLU A 3 15.42 14.45 29.55
C GLU A 3 14.02 13.91 29.21
N THR A 4 13.05 14.82 29.02
CA THR A 4 11.68 14.48 28.60
C THR A 4 11.62 13.78 27.24
N HIS A 5 12.50 14.12 26.30
CA HIS A 5 12.55 13.48 24.99
C HIS A 5 13.17 12.09 25.03
N GLU A 6 14.07 11.84 25.99
CA GLU A 6 14.70 10.54 26.18
C GLU A 6 13.71 9.54 26.78
N LEU A 7 12.99 9.94 27.85
CA LEU A 7 11.96 9.12 28.48
C LEU A 7 10.88 8.69 27.47
N GLU A 8 10.34 9.65 26.71
CA GLU A 8 9.31 9.36 25.70
C GLU A 8 9.80 8.38 24.63
N THR A 9 11.07 8.49 24.21
CA THR A 9 11.65 7.57 23.23
C THR A 9 11.71 6.15 23.79
N ILE A 10 12.09 5.99 25.06
CA ILE A 10 12.10 4.70 25.75
C ILE A 10 10.67 4.13 25.84
N GLU A 11 9.69 4.93 26.24
CA GLU A 11 8.29 4.48 26.32
C GLU A 11 7.76 4.02 24.96
N ILE A 12 8.10 4.75 23.88
CA ILE A 12 7.72 4.34 22.52
C ILE A 12 8.36 2.99 22.18
N GLN A 13 9.65 2.81 22.44
CA GLN A 13 10.33 1.54 22.17
C GLN A 13 9.69 0.37 22.93
N LEU A 14 9.36 0.57 24.21
CA LEU A 14 8.69 -0.44 25.04
C LEU A 14 7.28 -0.77 24.55
N LEU A 15 6.52 0.25 24.13
CA LEU A 15 5.20 0.06 23.52
C LEU A 15 5.31 -0.81 22.25
N LEU A 16 6.22 -0.46 21.33
CA LEU A 16 6.38 -1.19 20.07
C LEU A 16 6.88 -2.61 20.29
N GLU A 17 7.79 -2.82 21.24
CA GLU A 17 8.25 -4.16 21.65
C GLU A 17 7.11 -4.98 22.27
N GLY A 18 6.29 -4.37 23.14
CA GLY A 18 5.13 -5.02 23.73
C GLY A 18 4.11 -5.48 22.68
N ILE A 19 3.79 -4.61 21.71
CA ILE A 19 2.91 -4.94 20.59
C ILE A 19 3.49 -6.09 19.75
N PHE A 20 4.78 -6.03 19.40
CA PHE A 20 5.42 -7.09 18.65
C PHE A 20 5.37 -8.44 19.41
N ARG A 21 5.77 -8.45 20.68
CA ARG A 21 5.86 -9.70 21.45
C ARG A 21 4.50 -10.32 21.77
N TYR A 22 3.47 -9.51 21.98
CA TYR A 22 2.16 -10.00 22.39
C TYR A 22 1.21 -10.24 21.21
N TYR A 23 1.25 -9.39 20.19
CA TYR A 23 0.34 -9.43 19.05
C TYR A 23 1.01 -9.76 17.71
N GLY A 24 2.33 -9.75 17.61
CA GLY A 24 3.08 -10.08 16.40
C GLY A 24 3.21 -8.93 15.38
N PHE A 25 2.63 -7.76 15.64
CA PHE A 25 2.77 -6.60 14.74
C PHE A 25 4.10 -5.89 14.96
N ASP A 26 5.00 -5.94 13.97
CA ASP A 26 6.31 -5.31 14.06
C ASP A 26 6.34 -3.90 13.47
N PHE A 27 6.31 -2.91 14.36
CA PHE A 27 6.45 -1.49 14.02
C PHE A 27 7.80 -0.90 14.42
N ARG A 28 8.73 -1.72 14.96
CA ARG A 28 9.97 -1.23 15.59
C ARG A 28 10.92 -0.56 14.60
N ASN A 29 10.81 -0.94 13.33
CA ASN A 29 11.58 -0.36 12.23
C ASN A 29 10.81 0.70 11.42
N TYR A 30 9.71 1.23 11.95
CA TYR A 30 9.06 2.41 11.37
C TYR A 30 9.87 3.67 11.72
N ALA A 31 9.80 4.67 10.85
CA ALA A 31 10.44 5.96 11.08
C ALA A 31 9.89 6.60 12.37
N LEU A 32 10.78 6.88 13.33
CA LEU A 32 10.41 7.31 14.68
C LEU A 32 9.48 8.54 14.69
N ALA A 33 9.77 9.54 13.86
CA ALA A 33 8.94 10.74 13.75
C ALA A 33 7.52 10.42 13.26
N SER A 34 7.38 9.45 12.36
CA SER A 34 6.09 9.05 11.80
C SER A 34 5.26 8.25 12.79
N ILE A 35 5.86 7.24 13.43
CA ILE A 35 5.18 6.41 14.43
C ILE A 35 4.82 7.21 15.68
N LYS A 36 5.70 8.09 16.14
CA LYS A 36 5.46 8.98 17.29
C LYS A 36 4.21 9.83 17.09
N ARG A 37 4.06 10.45 15.91
CA ARG A 37 2.87 11.27 15.60
C ARG A 37 1.58 10.45 15.68
N ARG A 38 1.61 9.19 15.23
CA ARG A 38 0.45 8.30 15.22
C ARG A 38 0.12 7.80 16.63
N ILE A 39 1.13 7.44 17.43
CA ILE A 39 0.99 7.14 18.86
C ILE A 39 0.28 8.29 19.58
N TRP A 40 0.71 9.54 19.36
CA TRP A 40 0.06 10.70 19.98
C TRP A 40 -1.33 11.02 19.45
N ASN A 41 -1.68 10.60 18.22
CA ASN A 41 -3.05 10.67 17.74
C ASN A 41 -3.93 9.68 18.52
N THR A 42 -3.47 8.45 18.69
CA THR A 42 -4.19 7.42 19.46
C THR A 42 -4.30 7.77 20.94
N ILE A 43 -3.24 8.31 21.56
CA ILE A 43 -3.29 8.80 22.95
C ILE A 43 -4.43 9.83 23.11
N ARG A 44 -4.55 10.78 22.17
CA ARG A 44 -5.59 11.81 22.20
C ARG A 44 -6.98 11.23 21.98
N SER A 45 -7.16 10.30 21.03
CA SER A 45 -8.45 9.67 20.76
C SER A 45 -8.93 8.77 21.91
N GLU A 46 -7.98 8.12 22.59
CA GLU A 46 -8.22 7.26 23.75
C GLU A 46 -8.32 8.03 25.08
N ARG A 47 -8.16 9.36 25.05
CA ARG A 47 -8.17 10.27 26.20
C ARG A 47 -7.13 9.90 27.27
N LEU A 48 -5.95 9.53 26.81
CA LEU A 48 -4.78 9.19 27.64
C LEU A 48 -3.80 10.37 27.69
N THR A 49 -2.83 10.30 28.59
CA THR A 49 -1.85 11.38 28.80
C THR A 49 -0.40 10.96 28.54
N THR A 50 -0.11 9.66 28.52
CA THR A 50 1.26 9.13 28.38
C THR A 50 1.31 7.93 27.43
N VAL A 51 2.51 7.65 26.90
CA VAL A 51 2.76 6.46 26.07
C VAL A 51 2.63 5.18 26.90
N SER A 52 3.12 5.18 28.15
CA SER A 52 2.91 4.06 29.07
C SER A 52 1.42 3.76 29.34
N GLY A 53 0.58 4.79 29.45
CA GLY A 53 -0.88 4.60 29.60
C GLY A 53 -1.52 3.99 28.35
N LEU A 54 -1.01 4.33 27.16
CA LEU A 54 -1.42 3.66 25.92
C LEU A 54 -0.96 2.20 25.90
N GLN A 55 0.26 1.91 26.35
CA GLN A 55 0.78 0.55 26.45
C GLN A 55 -0.07 -0.33 27.35
N GLU A 56 -0.40 0.12 28.56
CA GLU A 56 -1.32 -0.59 29.46
C GLU A 56 -2.64 -0.91 28.75
N LYS A 57 -3.26 0.11 28.14
CA LYS A 57 -4.56 -0.06 27.48
C LYS A 57 -4.48 -1.03 26.30
N ILE A 58 -3.45 -0.94 25.45
CA ILE A 58 -3.29 -1.83 24.30
C ILE A 58 -3.05 -3.28 24.74
N LEU A 59 -2.25 -3.52 25.77
CA LEU A 59 -1.94 -4.88 26.23
C LEU A 59 -3.14 -5.56 26.93
N HIS A 60 -4.06 -4.78 27.49
CA HIS A 60 -5.23 -5.31 28.21
C HIS A 60 -6.57 -5.16 27.46
N ASN A 61 -6.60 -4.44 26.34
CA ASN A 61 -7.81 -4.22 25.55
C ASN A 61 -7.54 -4.39 24.04
N PRO A 62 -7.88 -5.56 23.46
CA PRO A 62 -7.71 -5.82 22.03
C PRO A 62 -8.41 -4.81 21.11
N ALA A 63 -9.55 -4.24 21.53
CA ALA A 63 -10.23 -3.21 20.74
C ALA A 63 -9.42 -1.91 20.66
N CYS A 64 -8.59 -1.61 21.67
CA CYS A 64 -7.66 -0.48 21.62
C CYS A 64 -6.52 -0.75 20.63
N LEU A 65 -6.01 -1.99 20.57
CA LEU A 65 -5.06 -2.40 19.53
C LEU A 65 -5.67 -2.21 18.13
N GLU A 66 -6.90 -2.66 17.88
CA GLU A 66 -7.53 -2.52 16.55
C GLU A 66 -7.58 -1.05 16.10
N ARG A 67 -7.96 -0.14 17.00
CA ARG A 67 -7.96 1.31 16.70
C ARG A 67 -6.56 1.86 16.51
N PHE A 68 -5.59 1.43 17.32
CA PHE A 68 -4.19 1.78 17.13
C PHE A 68 -3.66 1.29 15.76
N LEU A 69 -3.99 0.06 15.35
CA LEU A 69 -3.60 -0.47 14.04
C LEU A 69 -4.20 0.38 12.92
N VAL A 70 -5.45 0.83 13.04
CA VAL A 70 -6.08 1.75 12.07
C VAL A 70 -5.37 3.10 12.04
N ASP A 71 -4.98 3.66 13.17
CA ASP A 71 -4.25 4.94 13.25
C ASP A 71 -2.80 4.83 12.76
N VAL A 72 -2.17 3.66 12.97
CA VAL A 72 -0.79 3.38 12.55
C VAL A 72 -0.71 3.07 11.06
N SER A 73 -1.72 2.36 10.54
CA SER A 73 -1.81 2.05 9.11
C SER A 73 -2.08 3.30 8.27
N VAL A 74 -1.64 3.25 7.02
CA VAL A 74 -1.71 4.37 6.08
C VAL A 74 -2.98 4.21 5.27
N ASN A 75 -4.11 4.52 5.87
CA ASN A 75 -5.39 4.15 5.25
C ASN A 75 -5.93 5.18 4.26
N VAL A 76 -5.29 6.35 4.14
CA VAL A 76 -5.72 7.37 3.17
C VAL A 76 -5.14 7.05 1.80
N THR A 77 -5.99 6.52 0.94
CA THR A 77 -5.71 6.29 -0.48
C THR A 77 -6.85 6.83 -1.33
N THR A 78 -6.57 7.04 -2.61
CA THR A 78 -7.54 7.58 -3.59
C THR A 78 -7.41 6.80 -4.89
N MET A 79 -8.53 6.63 -5.60
CA MET A 79 -8.47 6.00 -6.91
C MET A 79 -7.71 6.91 -7.88
N PHE A 80 -6.90 6.30 -8.74
CA PHE A 80 -6.07 6.98 -9.72
C PHE A 80 -5.12 8.03 -9.11
N ARG A 81 -4.65 7.80 -7.87
CA ARG A 81 -3.66 8.65 -7.19
C ARG A 81 -2.39 8.86 -8.02
N ASP A 82 -1.94 10.10 -8.14
CA ASP A 82 -0.90 10.57 -9.07
C ASP A 82 -1.19 10.09 -10.51
N PRO A 83 -2.14 10.74 -11.23
CA PRO A 83 -2.59 10.29 -12.54
C PRO A 83 -1.49 10.05 -13.59
N LYS A 84 -0.37 10.76 -13.49
CA LYS A 84 0.81 10.57 -14.34
C LYS A 84 1.39 9.16 -14.27
N PHE A 85 1.39 8.53 -13.09
CA PHE A 85 1.80 7.14 -12.92
C PHE A 85 1.01 6.21 -13.85
N TYR A 86 -0.32 6.35 -13.88
CA TYR A 86 -1.20 5.53 -14.71
C TYR A 86 -1.01 5.83 -16.21
N ILE A 87 -0.80 7.10 -16.59
CA ILE A 87 -0.46 7.46 -17.98
C ILE A 87 0.84 6.76 -18.41
N SER A 88 1.88 6.83 -17.59
CA SER A 88 3.17 6.22 -17.88
C SER A 88 3.10 4.70 -17.87
N PHE A 89 2.32 4.12 -16.97
CA PHE A 89 2.03 2.69 -16.95
C PHE A 89 1.38 2.24 -18.26
N ARG A 90 0.34 2.94 -18.74
CA ARG A 90 -0.31 2.64 -20.04
C ARG A 90 0.66 2.75 -21.21
N LYS A 91 1.51 3.79 -21.23
CA LYS A 91 2.40 4.05 -22.37
C LYS A 91 3.64 3.15 -22.39
N LYS A 92 4.16 2.78 -21.23
CA LYS A 92 5.48 2.14 -21.11
C LYS A 92 5.40 0.70 -20.62
N VAL A 93 4.53 0.41 -19.66
CA VAL A 93 4.45 -0.91 -19.02
C VAL A 93 3.50 -1.84 -19.76
N VAL A 94 2.31 -1.36 -20.13
CA VAL A 94 1.29 -2.17 -20.84
C VAL A 94 1.83 -2.83 -22.12
N PRO A 95 2.61 -2.16 -23.00
CA PRO A 95 3.22 -2.84 -24.15
C PRO A 95 4.13 -4.00 -23.78
N MET A 96 4.86 -3.89 -22.66
CA MET A 96 5.69 -4.98 -22.15
C MET A 96 4.85 -6.12 -21.59
N LEU A 97 3.72 -5.81 -20.94
CA LEU A 97 2.84 -6.82 -20.36
C LEU A 97 2.15 -7.68 -21.43
N ARG A 98 1.90 -7.13 -22.62
CA ARG A 98 1.31 -7.86 -23.76
C ARG A 98 2.15 -9.04 -24.24
N THR A 99 3.43 -9.13 -23.89
CA THR A 99 4.29 -10.24 -24.30
C THR A 99 4.15 -11.47 -23.38
N TYR A 100 3.51 -11.33 -22.22
CA TYR A 100 3.30 -12.43 -21.30
C TYR A 100 1.97 -13.14 -21.59
N PRO A 101 1.95 -14.49 -21.52
CA PRO A 101 0.70 -15.25 -21.66
C PRO A 101 -0.22 -15.08 -20.45
N PHE A 102 0.36 -14.75 -19.29
CA PHE A 102 -0.38 -14.47 -18.06
C PHE A 102 0.40 -13.48 -17.20
N ILE A 103 -0.28 -12.45 -16.69
CA ILE A 103 0.34 -11.35 -15.95
C ILE A 103 0.03 -11.47 -14.46
N ARG A 104 1.05 -11.47 -13.60
CA ARG A 104 0.89 -11.36 -12.14
C ARG A 104 1.34 -9.98 -11.67
N ILE A 105 0.43 -9.25 -11.02
CA ILE A 105 0.67 -7.93 -10.44
C ILE A 105 0.51 -8.02 -8.93
N TRP A 106 1.43 -7.46 -8.16
CA TRP A 106 1.32 -7.33 -6.72
C TRP A 106 1.19 -5.87 -6.30
N HIS A 107 0.06 -5.50 -5.71
CA HIS A 107 -0.12 -4.26 -4.95
C HIS A 107 0.23 -4.51 -3.49
N ALA A 108 1.41 -4.09 -3.07
CA ALA A 108 1.91 -4.21 -1.72
C ALA A 108 1.53 -2.98 -0.88
N GLY A 109 0.78 -3.19 0.21
CA GLY A 109 0.20 -2.13 1.02
C GLY A 109 -1.02 -1.50 0.35
N CYS A 110 -2.02 -2.33 0.01
CA CYS A 110 -3.16 -1.91 -0.80
C CYS A 110 -4.19 -1.05 -0.05
N SER A 111 -4.09 -0.90 1.28
CA SER A 111 -5.06 -0.18 2.10
C SER A 111 -6.49 -0.68 1.81
N THR A 112 -7.45 0.22 1.65
CA THR A 112 -8.86 0.00 1.35
C THR A 112 -9.15 -0.36 -0.12
N GLY A 113 -8.12 -0.54 -0.96
CA GLY A 113 -8.21 -1.16 -2.28
C GLY A 113 -8.31 -0.20 -3.47
N GLU A 114 -8.35 1.11 -3.28
CA GLU A 114 -8.57 2.11 -4.33
C GLU A 114 -7.57 1.98 -5.49
N GLU A 115 -6.28 1.80 -5.22
CA GLU A 115 -5.27 1.60 -6.26
C GLU A 115 -5.41 0.27 -7.00
N VAL A 116 -5.92 -0.77 -6.31
CA VAL A 116 -6.18 -2.10 -6.88
C VAL A 116 -7.31 -2.01 -7.91
N TYR A 117 -8.41 -1.33 -7.55
CA TYR A 117 -9.52 -1.05 -8.47
C TYR A 117 -9.08 -0.16 -9.65
N SER A 118 -8.25 0.84 -9.38
CA SER A 118 -7.70 1.71 -10.42
C SER A 118 -6.86 0.92 -11.44
N MET A 119 -6.02 0.00 -10.96
CA MET A 119 -5.23 -0.88 -11.81
C MET A 119 -6.11 -1.86 -12.59
N ALA A 120 -7.12 -2.45 -11.96
CA ALA A 120 -8.05 -3.36 -12.64
C ALA A 120 -8.80 -2.67 -13.79
N ILE A 121 -9.34 -1.48 -13.55
CA ILE A 121 -9.99 -0.66 -14.58
C ILE A 121 -8.99 -0.32 -15.71
N LEU A 122 -7.77 0.09 -15.37
CA LEU A 122 -6.73 0.34 -16.37
C LEU A 122 -6.49 -0.89 -17.25
N LEU A 123 -6.31 -2.07 -16.66
CA LEU A 123 -6.05 -3.30 -17.39
C LEU A 123 -7.24 -3.73 -18.24
N GLN A 124 -8.47 -3.51 -17.76
CA GLN A 124 -9.69 -3.79 -18.53
C GLN A 124 -9.74 -2.92 -19.78
N GLU A 125 -9.44 -1.62 -19.64
CA GLU A 125 -9.40 -0.68 -20.76
C GLU A 125 -8.23 -0.91 -21.74
N GLU A 126 -7.19 -1.61 -21.30
CA GLU A 126 -6.07 -2.03 -22.15
C GLU A 126 -6.23 -3.44 -22.71
N GLY A 127 -7.32 -4.14 -22.39
CA GLY A 127 -7.58 -5.51 -22.85
C GLY A 127 -6.59 -6.54 -22.30
N LEU A 128 -6.07 -6.30 -21.10
CA LEU A 128 -5.15 -7.20 -20.39
C LEU A 128 -5.79 -7.89 -19.18
N TYR A 129 -6.99 -7.46 -18.77
CA TYR A 129 -7.60 -7.90 -17.52
C TYR A 129 -7.88 -9.41 -17.50
N ASP A 130 -8.39 -10.00 -18.58
CA ASP A 130 -8.74 -11.43 -18.64
C ASP A 130 -7.51 -12.35 -18.51
N GLY A 131 -6.33 -11.85 -18.89
CA GLY A 131 -5.06 -12.58 -18.82
C GLY A 131 -4.20 -12.21 -17.61
N CYS A 132 -4.78 -11.70 -16.52
CA CYS A 132 -4.02 -11.25 -15.36
C CYS A 132 -4.55 -11.75 -14.01
N ARG A 133 -3.71 -11.64 -12.98
CA ARG A 133 -4.08 -11.75 -11.57
C ARG A 133 -3.44 -10.62 -10.78
N ILE A 134 -4.24 -9.89 -10.02
CA ILE A 134 -3.80 -8.83 -9.12
C ILE A 134 -3.84 -9.37 -7.69
N TYR A 135 -2.68 -9.47 -7.06
CA TYR A 135 -2.52 -9.77 -5.66
C TYR A 135 -2.47 -8.46 -4.90
N ALA A 136 -3.39 -8.23 -4.00
CA ALA A 136 -3.49 -7.03 -3.19
C ALA A 136 -3.28 -7.42 -1.73
N THR A 137 -2.24 -6.88 -1.10
CA THR A 137 -1.89 -7.28 0.26
C THR A 137 -1.74 -6.09 1.19
N ASP A 138 -2.12 -6.30 2.45
CA ASP A 138 -1.95 -5.33 3.51
C ASP A 138 -1.75 -6.07 4.84
N MET A 139 -1.15 -5.41 5.83
CA MET A 139 -1.01 -5.96 7.18
C MET A 139 -2.27 -5.77 8.02
N ASN A 140 -3.18 -4.87 7.62
CA ASN A 140 -4.39 -4.58 8.34
C ASN A 140 -5.59 -5.34 7.73
N GLU A 141 -6.12 -6.33 8.45
CA GLU A 141 -7.26 -7.11 7.99
C GLU A 141 -8.54 -6.28 7.82
N LEU A 142 -8.71 -5.19 8.57
CA LEU A 142 -9.90 -4.34 8.49
C LEU A 142 -9.96 -3.61 7.15
N VAL A 143 -8.84 -3.08 6.67
CA VAL A 143 -8.80 -2.41 5.36
C VAL A 143 -8.93 -3.42 4.21
N LEU A 144 -8.38 -4.63 4.38
CA LEU A 144 -8.59 -5.71 3.42
C LEU A 144 -10.05 -6.14 3.31
N LYS A 145 -10.82 -6.12 4.41
CA LYS A 145 -12.27 -6.39 4.35
C LYS A 145 -12.99 -5.32 3.53
N THR A 146 -12.64 -4.05 3.70
CA THR A 146 -13.17 -2.94 2.88
C THR A 146 -12.79 -3.12 1.41
N ALA A 147 -11.52 -3.42 1.13
CA ALA A 147 -11.02 -3.64 -0.23
C ALA A 147 -11.73 -4.80 -0.94
N LYS A 148 -11.94 -5.92 -0.23
CA LYS A 148 -12.70 -7.09 -0.74
C LYS A 148 -14.16 -6.75 -1.05
N ALA A 149 -14.79 -5.88 -0.26
CA ALA A 149 -16.17 -5.48 -0.50
C ALA A 149 -16.29 -4.69 -1.82
N GLY A 150 -15.34 -3.79 -2.09
CA GLY A 150 -15.38 -2.91 -3.26
C GLY A 150 -16.46 -1.84 -3.16
N ILE A 151 -16.74 -1.39 -1.94
CA ILE A 151 -17.78 -0.42 -1.61
C ILE A 151 -17.09 0.82 -1.06
N PHE A 152 -17.22 1.94 -1.77
CA PHE A 152 -16.57 3.20 -1.43
C PHE A 152 -17.60 4.31 -1.22
N PRO A 153 -17.34 5.30 -0.35
CA PRO A 153 -18.26 6.42 -0.14
C PRO A 153 -18.54 7.19 -1.44
N LEU A 154 -19.82 7.42 -1.76
CA LEU A 154 -20.22 8.12 -2.98
C LEU A 154 -19.63 9.54 -3.07
N LYS A 155 -19.47 10.20 -1.93
CA LYS A 155 -18.85 11.54 -1.82
C LYS A 155 -17.42 11.62 -2.39
N GLN A 156 -16.68 10.50 -2.48
CA GLN A 156 -15.33 10.47 -3.04
C GLN A 156 -15.34 10.31 -4.57
N MET A 157 -16.46 9.88 -5.16
CA MET A 157 -16.51 9.57 -6.60
C MET A 157 -16.29 10.78 -7.48
N GLN A 158 -16.60 12.00 -7.01
CA GLN A 158 -16.32 13.22 -7.77
C GLN A 158 -14.81 13.40 -7.98
N GLU A 159 -14.02 13.28 -6.91
CA GLU A 159 -12.56 13.34 -6.98
C GLU A 159 -12.01 12.19 -7.82
N TYR A 160 -12.51 10.97 -7.60
CA TYR A 160 -12.03 9.79 -8.34
C TYR A 160 -12.31 9.88 -9.83
N THR A 161 -13.47 10.43 -10.22
CA THR A 161 -13.80 10.68 -11.64
C THR A 161 -12.82 11.65 -12.26
N GLN A 162 -12.48 12.74 -11.57
CA GLN A 162 -11.50 13.71 -12.06
C GLN A 162 -10.11 13.08 -12.22
N LEU A 163 -9.64 12.34 -11.21
CA LEU A 163 -8.33 11.67 -11.25
C LEU A 163 -8.28 10.59 -12.34
N TYR A 164 -9.36 9.81 -12.51
CA TYR A 164 -9.50 8.82 -13.56
C TYR A 164 -9.39 9.43 -14.97
N HIS A 165 -10.06 10.56 -15.22
CA HIS A 165 -9.92 11.26 -16.50
C HIS A 165 -8.51 11.80 -16.72
N GLN A 166 -7.90 12.38 -15.68
CA GLN A 166 -6.51 12.81 -15.72
C GLN A 166 -5.53 11.65 -15.94
N ALA A 167 -5.89 10.43 -15.54
CA ALA A 167 -5.11 9.21 -15.69
C ALA A 167 -5.27 8.56 -17.08
N GLY A 168 -6.03 9.20 -17.98
CA GLY A 168 -6.28 8.72 -19.33
C GLY A 168 -7.37 7.66 -19.42
N GLY A 169 -8.36 7.69 -18.52
CA GLY A 169 -9.55 6.86 -18.60
C GLY A 169 -10.27 6.99 -19.95
N LYS A 170 -10.77 5.86 -20.48
CA LYS A 170 -11.28 5.77 -21.87
C LYS A 170 -12.80 5.80 -21.97
N LYS A 171 -13.50 5.62 -20.85
CA LYS A 171 -14.96 5.52 -20.73
C LYS A 171 -15.53 6.46 -19.66
N ALA A 172 -16.84 6.46 -19.44
CA ALA A 172 -17.38 7.13 -18.26
C ALA A 172 -17.03 6.34 -16.99
N PHE A 173 -16.54 7.01 -15.94
CA PHE A 173 -16.13 6.33 -14.71
C PHE A 173 -17.30 5.61 -14.02
N SER A 174 -18.51 6.14 -14.17
CA SER A 174 -19.76 5.55 -13.67
C SER A 174 -20.12 4.21 -14.32
N GLU A 175 -19.46 3.80 -15.40
CA GLU A 175 -19.65 2.45 -15.97
C GLU A 175 -19.06 1.34 -15.09
N TYR A 176 -18.14 1.68 -14.17
CA TYR A 176 -17.44 0.70 -13.34
C TYR A 176 -18.09 0.46 -11.97
N TYR A 177 -19.09 1.26 -11.58
CA TYR A 177 -19.76 1.15 -10.30
C TYR A 177 -21.26 1.45 -10.37
N THR A 178 -22.01 0.93 -9.42
CA THR A 178 -23.42 1.30 -9.18
C THR A 178 -23.51 2.18 -7.94
N ALA A 179 -24.18 3.33 -8.04
CA ALA A 179 -24.45 4.18 -6.89
C ALA A 179 -25.70 3.71 -6.14
N ALA A 180 -25.57 3.41 -4.85
CA ALA A 180 -26.67 3.00 -3.98
C ALA A 180 -26.37 3.34 -2.52
N TYR A 181 -27.36 3.86 -1.78
CA TYR A 181 -27.29 4.11 -0.33
C TYR A 181 -26.01 4.87 0.10
N GLU A 182 -25.73 6.03 -0.50
CA GLU A 182 -24.52 6.84 -0.25
C GLU A 182 -23.17 6.14 -0.54
N ASN A 183 -23.21 5.02 -1.25
CA ASN A 183 -22.04 4.24 -1.62
C ASN A 183 -21.97 4.03 -3.14
N ALA A 184 -20.74 3.85 -3.62
CA ALA A 184 -20.40 3.36 -4.94
C ALA A 184 -19.92 1.90 -4.82
N ILE A 185 -20.66 0.98 -5.43
CA ILE A 185 -20.39 -0.45 -5.41
C ILE A 185 -19.76 -0.83 -6.74
N PHE A 186 -18.47 -1.16 -6.74
CA PHE A 186 -17.75 -1.53 -7.97
C PHE A 186 -18.16 -2.91 -8.47
N GLY A 187 -18.24 -3.05 -9.80
CA GLY A 187 -18.74 -4.25 -10.47
C GLY A 187 -18.01 -5.52 -10.02
N SER A 188 -18.75 -6.62 -9.87
CA SER A 188 -18.17 -7.91 -9.45
C SER A 188 -17.12 -8.42 -10.44
N SER A 189 -17.26 -8.12 -11.73
CA SER A 189 -16.29 -8.48 -12.76
C SER A 189 -14.89 -7.92 -12.51
N LEU A 190 -14.77 -6.76 -11.84
CA LEU A 190 -13.46 -6.22 -11.44
C LEU A 190 -12.81 -7.01 -10.30
N LYS A 191 -13.56 -7.84 -9.57
CA LYS A 191 -13.04 -8.64 -8.47
C LYS A 191 -12.57 -10.02 -8.90
N ASP A 192 -12.99 -10.51 -10.07
CA ASP A 192 -12.73 -11.89 -10.53
C ASP A 192 -11.22 -12.22 -10.60
N ASN A 193 -10.40 -11.23 -10.96
CA ASN A 193 -8.95 -11.38 -11.05
C ASN A 193 -8.18 -10.77 -9.87
N MET A 194 -8.86 -10.43 -8.76
CA MET A 194 -8.22 -9.90 -7.56
C MET A 194 -8.10 -10.97 -6.47
N VAL A 195 -6.94 -11.02 -5.81
CA VAL A 195 -6.69 -11.86 -4.63
C VAL A 195 -6.24 -10.95 -3.49
N PHE A 196 -7.06 -10.85 -2.45
CA PHE A 196 -6.76 -10.06 -1.26
C PHE A 196 -6.26 -10.95 -0.14
N ALA A 197 -5.02 -10.73 0.31
CA ALA A 197 -4.37 -11.54 1.34
C ALA A 197 -3.68 -10.68 2.39
N HIS A 198 -3.63 -11.16 3.63
CA HIS A 198 -2.81 -10.55 4.67
C HIS A 198 -1.32 -10.78 4.33
N HIS A 199 -0.52 -9.72 4.37
CA HIS A 199 0.94 -9.79 4.21
C HIS A 199 1.60 -8.62 4.93
N ASN A 200 2.60 -8.92 5.76
CA ASN A 200 3.39 -7.92 6.45
C ASN A 200 4.78 -7.79 5.81
N LEU A 201 5.01 -6.65 5.15
CA LEU A 201 6.31 -6.32 4.53
C LEU A 201 7.50 -6.34 5.51
N ALA A 202 7.24 -6.14 6.81
CA ALA A 202 8.28 -6.16 7.83
C ALA A 202 8.75 -7.57 8.23
N THR A 203 7.92 -8.60 8.07
CA THR A 203 8.20 -9.95 8.60
C THR A 203 8.10 -11.04 7.56
N ASP A 204 7.20 -10.90 6.61
CA ASP A 204 6.83 -11.97 5.69
C ASP A 204 7.79 -12.00 4.50
N THR A 205 7.86 -13.15 3.84
CA THR A 205 8.72 -13.41 2.68
C THR A 205 7.94 -13.33 1.37
N SER A 206 8.65 -13.54 0.26
CA SER A 206 8.02 -13.71 -1.05
C SER A 206 7.07 -14.92 -1.04
N PHE A 207 5.93 -14.79 -1.71
CA PHE A 207 4.92 -15.84 -1.85
C PHE A 207 4.63 -16.21 -3.30
N ASN A 208 5.21 -15.48 -4.27
CA ASN A 208 5.06 -15.74 -5.70
C ASN A 208 6.10 -14.96 -6.51
N GLU A 209 6.21 -15.29 -7.81
CA GLU A 209 6.94 -14.48 -8.79
C GLU A 209 5.96 -13.56 -9.55
N PHE A 210 6.29 -12.28 -9.67
CA PHE A 210 5.46 -11.24 -10.27
C PHE A 210 6.10 -10.61 -11.50
N ASN A 211 5.25 -10.21 -12.46
CA ASN A 211 5.66 -9.37 -13.58
C ASN A 211 5.65 -7.90 -13.20
N VAL A 212 4.79 -7.50 -12.27
CA VAL A 212 4.70 -6.13 -11.76
C VAL A 212 4.55 -6.15 -10.25
N ILE A 213 5.30 -5.30 -9.54
CA ILE A 213 5.04 -4.95 -8.15
C ILE A 213 4.79 -3.44 -8.10
N VAL A 214 3.72 -3.04 -7.40
CA VAL A 214 3.38 -1.66 -7.10
C VAL A 214 3.35 -1.51 -5.58
N CYS A 215 4.19 -0.62 -5.05
CA CYS A 215 4.24 -0.29 -3.62
C CYS A 215 4.39 1.22 -3.51
N ARG A 216 3.28 1.92 -3.29
CA ARG A 216 3.23 3.38 -3.37
C ARG A 216 2.77 3.97 -2.04
N ASN A 217 3.52 4.97 -1.57
CA ASN A 217 3.24 5.67 -0.32
C ASN A 217 3.21 4.75 0.91
N VAL A 218 4.11 3.76 0.96
CA VAL A 218 4.26 2.80 2.07
C VAL A 218 5.67 2.88 2.66
N LEU A 219 6.71 2.92 1.83
CA LEU A 219 8.11 2.94 2.24
C LEU A 219 8.49 4.23 2.98
N ILE A 220 7.77 5.33 2.76
CA ILE A 220 7.96 6.60 3.48
C ILE A 220 7.73 6.50 5.00
N TYR A 221 7.15 5.39 5.48
CA TYR A 221 6.91 5.12 6.90
C TYR A 221 8.02 4.28 7.53
N PHE A 222 8.95 3.75 6.74
CA PHE A 222 9.97 2.81 7.18
C PHE A 222 11.30 3.52 7.43
N ASN A 223 12.09 3.00 8.36
CA ASN A 223 13.50 3.38 8.48
C ASN A 223 14.32 2.72 7.34
N SER A 224 15.59 3.09 7.21
CA SER A 224 16.46 2.57 6.15
C SER A 224 16.59 1.04 6.17
N GLN A 225 16.67 0.43 7.35
CA GLN A 225 16.78 -1.03 7.52
C GLN A 225 15.56 -1.76 6.95
N LEU A 226 14.34 -1.27 7.27
CA LEU A 226 13.12 -1.87 6.76
C LEU A 226 12.91 -1.55 5.28
N GLN A 227 13.27 -0.36 4.80
CA GLN A 227 13.27 -0.07 3.36
C GLN A 227 14.16 -1.06 2.59
N GLU A 228 15.39 -1.29 3.05
CA GLU A 228 16.31 -2.25 2.42
C GLU A 228 15.72 -3.67 2.39
N ARG A 229 15.16 -4.13 3.51
CA ARG A 229 14.46 -5.42 3.56
C ARG A 229 13.34 -5.51 2.53
N VAL A 230 12.51 -4.47 2.43
CA VAL A 230 11.38 -4.48 1.50
C VAL A 230 11.85 -4.43 0.05
N HIS A 231 12.91 -3.68 -0.26
CA HIS A 231 13.52 -3.72 -1.58
C HIS A 231 14.13 -5.08 -1.93
N LYS A 232 14.72 -5.79 -0.96
CA LYS A 232 15.14 -7.17 -1.13
C LYS A 232 13.97 -8.08 -1.48
N LEU A 233 12.88 -7.98 -0.71
CA LEU A 233 11.66 -8.75 -0.93
C LEU A 233 11.10 -8.52 -2.35
N PHE A 234 11.03 -7.27 -2.80
CA PHE A 234 10.57 -6.94 -4.15
C PHE A 234 11.51 -7.47 -5.22
N TYR A 235 12.82 -7.36 -5.01
CA TYR A 235 13.82 -7.90 -5.92
C TYR A 235 13.72 -9.42 -6.07
N GLU A 236 13.53 -10.14 -4.97
CA GLU A 236 13.36 -11.60 -4.96
C GLU A 236 12.02 -12.04 -5.55
N SER A 237 10.98 -11.20 -5.45
CA SER A 237 9.64 -11.51 -5.95
C SER A 237 9.40 -11.09 -7.40
N LEU A 238 10.24 -10.24 -7.99
CA LEU A 238 10.14 -9.85 -9.40
C LEU A 238 10.84 -10.87 -10.31
N GLY A 239 10.12 -11.33 -11.32
CA GLY A 239 10.72 -12.04 -12.45
C GLY A 239 11.71 -11.14 -13.20
N MET A 240 12.61 -11.75 -13.97
CA MET A 240 13.54 -11.00 -14.83
C MET A 240 12.76 -10.11 -15.79
N PHE A 241 13.19 -8.86 -15.98
CA PHE A 241 12.47 -7.82 -16.74
C PHE A 241 11.10 -7.41 -16.17
N GLY A 242 10.77 -7.85 -14.97
CA GLY A 242 9.60 -7.38 -14.22
C GLY A 242 9.71 -5.90 -13.86
N VAL A 243 8.56 -5.27 -13.59
CA VAL A 243 8.43 -3.83 -13.35
C VAL A 243 8.12 -3.54 -11.88
N LEU A 244 8.84 -2.59 -11.30
CA LEU A 244 8.57 -2.03 -9.97
C LEU A 244 8.04 -0.60 -10.11
N GLY A 245 6.85 -0.33 -9.57
CA GLY A 245 6.29 1.01 -9.43
C GLY A 245 6.30 1.48 -7.98
N LEU A 246 6.92 2.64 -7.72
CA LEU A 246 6.97 3.26 -6.38
C LEU A 246 6.22 4.59 -6.35
N GLY A 247 5.94 5.12 -5.16
CA GLY A 247 5.35 6.44 -4.98
C GLY A 247 6.37 7.56 -5.19
N HIS A 248 5.89 8.79 -5.44
CA HIS A 248 6.75 9.90 -5.86
C HIS A 248 7.86 10.26 -4.85
N GLN A 249 7.62 10.06 -3.55
CA GLN A 249 8.58 10.31 -2.46
C GLN A 249 9.46 9.10 -2.13
N GLU A 250 9.39 8.04 -2.94
CA GLU A 250 10.08 6.78 -2.74
C GLU A 250 11.09 6.56 -3.88
N SER A 251 12.15 5.82 -3.61
CA SER A 251 13.21 5.58 -4.58
C SER A 251 14.00 4.34 -4.23
N LEU A 252 14.62 3.74 -5.24
CA LEU A 252 15.66 2.72 -5.06
C LEU A 252 17.02 3.33 -4.70
N THR A 253 17.14 4.66 -4.70
CA THR A 253 18.41 5.35 -4.48
C THR A 253 19.00 5.00 -3.12
N PHE A 254 20.29 4.69 -3.09
CA PHE A 254 21.03 4.29 -1.89
C PHE A 254 20.65 2.92 -1.32
N THR A 255 19.88 2.12 -2.08
CA THR A 255 19.63 0.71 -1.74
C THR A 255 20.66 -0.19 -2.45
N PRO A 256 21.01 -1.36 -1.88
CA PRO A 256 21.90 -2.32 -2.53
C PRO A 256 21.41 -2.78 -3.92
N TYR A 257 20.12 -2.64 -4.19
CA TYR A 257 19.46 -3.11 -5.40
C TYR A 257 19.40 -2.07 -6.52
N GLU A 258 19.79 -0.81 -6.29
CA GLU A 258 19.65 0.28 -7.27
C GLU A 258 20.21 -0.08 -8.65
N LYS A 259 21.39 -0.72 -8.68
CA LYS A 259 22.09 -1.12 -9.93
C LYS A 259 21.53 -2.37 -10.61
N ASN A 260 20.50 -2.98 -10.03
CA ASN A 260 19.78 -4.13 -10.57
C ASN A 260 18.50 -3.70 -11.29
N TYR A 261 18.18 -2.41 -11.25
CA TYR A 261 17.06 -1.84 -11.97
C TYR A 261 17.53 -0.77 -12.95
N GLU A 262 16.80 -0.60 -14.03
CA GLU A 262 16.85 0.58 -14.87
C GLU A 262 15.54 1.37 -14.76
N ALA A 263 15.58 2.68 -14.99
CA ALA A 263 14.38 3.50 -14.97
C ALA A 263 13.63 3.38 -16.31
N VAL A 264 12.38 2.93 -16.26
CA VAL A 264 11.45 2.93 -17.40
C VAL A 264 10.81 4.32 -17.54
N GLU A 265 10.42 4.91 -16.41
CA GLU A 265 9.96 6.30 -16.32
C GLU A 265 10.40 6.85 -14.95
N ARG A 266 11.45 7.69 -14.96
CA ARG A 266 12.07 8.18 -13.72
C ARG A 266 11.17 9.17 -12.98
N SER A 267 10.40 9.98 -13.72
CA SER A 267 9.53 11.00 -13.13
C SER A 267 8.37 10.40 -12.34
N ASP A 268 7.89 9.23 -12.77
CA ASP A 268 6.79 8.48 -12.15
C ASP A 268 7.28 7.23 -11.39
N LYS A 269 8.59 7.12 -11.12
CA LYS A 269 9.18 6.07 -10.28
C LYS A 269 8.86 4.64 -10.74
N ILE A 270 8.91 4.43 -12.06
CA ILE A 270 8.74 3.12 -12.69
C ILE A 270 10.11 2.57 -13.10
N TYR A 271 10.42 1.37 -12.64
CA TYR A 271 11.71 0.72 -12.80
C TYR A 271 11.55 -0.69 -13.38
N ARG A 272 12.55 -1.19 -14.10
CA ARG A 272 12.60 -2.55 -14.66
C ARG A 272 13.78 -3.31 -14.09
N LYS A 273 13.57 -4.53 -13.62
CA LYS A 273 14.63 -5.43 -13.14
C LYS A 273 15.49 -5.90 -14.33
N ILE A 274 16.80 -5.79 -14.21
CA ILE A 274 17.78 -6.15 -15.26
C ILE A 274 18.86 -7.12 -14.79
N LYS A 275 18.85 -7.50 -13.51
CA LYS A 275 19.75 -8.48 -12.89
C LYS A 275 18.98 -9.36 -11.92
#